data_AF-A0A519T0S4-F1
#
_entry.id   AF-A0A519T0S4-F1
#
_cell.length_a   1.000
_cell.length_b   1.000
_cell.length_c   1.000
_cell.angle_alpha   90.00
_cell.angle_beta   90.00
_cell.angle_gamma   90.00
#
_symmetry.space_group_name_H-M   'P 1'
#
loop_
_entity.id
_entity.type
_entity.pdbx_description
1 polymer ?
#
loop_
_entity_poly.entity_id
_entity_poly.type
_entity_poly.pdbx_seq_one_letter_code
_entity_poly.pdbx_strand_id
1 'polypeptide(L)'
;MLSTKPFLFALGLGASFAAQAQKMDYPIQAVPFTQVKLTDNFWLPRLKTNTDVTIPASFARCESTNRVKNFEMAAAKSGKFATVFPFDDTDIYKTIEGASYSLSVYPDKKLETYVDELITKVGAAQEPDGYLYTARTIDPAHPH
;
A
#
# COMPACT_ATOMS: atom_id res chain seq x y z
N MET A 1 42.29 -19.84 -45.35
CA MET A 1 41.23 -18.91 -45.81
C MET A 1 40.30 -18.70 -44.63
N LEU A 2 40.44 -17.57 -43.93
CA LEU A 2 39.51 -16.40 -44.00
C LEU A 2 38.08 -16.82 -43.64
N SER A 3 37.38 -16.28 -42.64
CA SER A 3 37.49 -14.99 -41.97
C SER A 3 36.70 -15.04 -40.65
N THR A 4 37.30 -14.57 -39.56
CA THR A 4 36.57 -14.02 -38.40
C THR A 4 35.81 -12.76 -38.84
N LYS A 5 34.60 -12.52 -38.32
CA LYS A 5 34.08 -11.17 -38.03
C LYS A 5 33.07 -11.22 -36.88
N PRO A 6 33.13 -10.27 -35.92
CA PRO A 6 32.38 -10.28 -34.67
C PRO A 6 31.03 -9.57 -34.82
N PHE A 7 29.95 -10.15 -34.31
CA PHE A 7 28.68 -9.43 -34.16
C PHE A 7 28.59 -8.82 -32.76
N LEU A 8 29.01 -7.55 -32.71
CA LEU A 8 28.36 -6.43 -32.02
C LEU A 8 27.72 -6.72 -30.65
N PHE A 9 28.50 -6.45 -29.60
CA PHE A 9 28.02 -6.00 -28.30
C PHE A 9 27.45 -4.58 -28.45
N ALA A 10 26.12 -4.43 -28.53
CA ALA A 10 25.46 -3.12 -28.44
C ALA A 10 24.01 -3.27 -27.97
N LEU A 11 23.82 -3.70 -26.72
CA LEU A 11 22.52 -3.68 -26.05
C LEU A 11 22.69 -3.20 -24.60
N GLY A 12 23.29 -2.01 -24.45
CA GLY A 12 23.62 -1.44 -23.13
C GLY A 12 23.24 0.02 -22.93
N LEU A 13 22.60 0.69 -23.90
CA LEU A 13 22.33 2.13 -23.83
C LEU A 13 20.87 2.50 -23.54
N GLY A 14 19.92 1.56 -23.64
CA GLY A 14 18.50 1.86 -23.40
C GLY A 14 18.13 1.93 -21.91
N ALA A 15 18.76 1.11 -21.06
CA ALA A 15 18.40 1.02 -19.65
C ALA A 15 18.85 2.24 -18.83
N SER A 16 19.91 2.93 -19.26
CA SER A 16 20.47 4.08 -18.53
C SER A 16 19.63 5.35 -18.68
N PHE A 17 18.92 5.53 -19.81
CA PHE A 17 18.09 6.72 -20.04
C PHE A 17 16.81 6.74 -19.20
N ALA A 18 16.15 5.59 -19.01
CA ALA A 18 14.94 5.48 -18.19
C ALA A 18 15.21 5.84 -16.72
N ALA A 19 16.36 5.43 -16.18
CA ALA A 19 16.75 5.74 -14.81
C ALA A 19 17.09 7.23 -14.59
N GLN A 20 17.46 7.94 -15.66
CA GLN A 20 17.84 9.36 -15.58
C GLN A 20 16.63 10.30 -15.68
N ALA A 21 15.54 9.87 -16.32
CA ALA A 21 14.31 10.66 -16.47
C ALA A 21 13.60 10.93 -15.13
N GLN A 22 13.75 10.03 -14.14
CA GLN A 22 13.11 10.18 -12.83
C GLN A 22 13.78 11.21 -11.90
N LYS A 23 14.95 11.75 -12.26
CA LYS A 23 15.70 12.68 -11.40
C LYS A 23 15.25 14.15 -11.47
N MET A 24 14.23 14.48 -12.27
CA MET A 24 14.02 15.88 -12.72
C MET A 24 12.58 16.43 -12.65
N ASP A 25 11.64 15.83 -11.90
CA ASP A 25 10.24 16.33 -11.87
C ASP A 25 10.07 17.66 -11.11
N TYR A 26 10.86 17.93 -10.07
CA TYR A 26 10.75 19.14 -9.25
C TYR A 26 12.11 19.85 -9.04
N PRO A 27 12.16 21.19 -9.07
CA PRO A 27 13.39 21.96 -8.89
C PRO A 27 13.96 21.89 -7.46
N ILE A 28 13.14 21.46 -6.49
CA ILE A 28 13.51 21.22 -5.10
C ILE A 28 13.26 19.74 -4.81
N GLN A 29 14.24 19.07 -4.23
CA GLN A 29 14.17 17.66 -3.88
C GLN A 29 13.83 17.51 -2.40
N ALA A 30 12.80 16.71 -2.09
CA ALA A 30 12.47 16.38 -0.72
C ALA A 30 13.57 15.49 -0.12
N VAL A 31 13.89 15.71 1.16
CA VAL A 31 14.68 14.75 1.94
C VAL A 31 13.74 13.64 2.40
N PRO A 32 13.95 12.37 2.01
CA PRO A 32 13.09 11.28 2.45
C PRO A 32 13.09 11.15 3.97
N PHE A 33 11.93 10.86 4.56
CA PHE A 33 11.80 10.73 6.01
C PHE A 33 12.70 9.62 6.59
N THR A 34 13.04 8.59 5.80
CA THR A 34 13.98 7.52 6.17
C THR A 34 15.43 8.01 6.33
N GLN A 35 15.76 9.21 5.83
CA GLN A 35 17.07 9.84 6.02
C GLN A 35 17.09 10.83 7.20
N VAL A 36 15.97 10.99 7.91
CA VAL A 36 15.85 11.92 9.04
C VAL A 36 15.50 11.15 10.31
N LYS A 37 16.36 11.26 11.33
CA LYS A 37 16.10 10.69 12.65
C LYS A 37 15.66 11.78 13.63
N LEU A 38 14.42 11.71 14.09
CA LEU A 38 13.91 12.57 15.15
C LEU A 38 14.45 12.09 16.50
N THR A 39 15.04 13.00 17.28
CA THR A 39 15.63 12.72 18.60
C THR A 39 15.17 13.73 19.66
N ASP A 40 14.17 14.54 19.36
CA ASP A 40 13.68 15.60 20.21
C ASP A 40 12.63 15.10 21.21
N ASN A 41 12.18 15.97 22.12
CA ASN A 41 11.18 15.62 23.13
C ASN A 41 9.74 15.97 22.71
N PHE A 42 9.53 16.55 21.52
CA PHE A 42 8.21 16.93 21.05
C PHE A 42 7.68 15.98 19.98
N TRP A 43 8.44 15.74 18.90
CA TRP A 43 7.99 14.92 17.76
C TRP A 43 8.26 13.44 17.93
N LEU A 44 9.41 13.04 18.48
CA LEU A 44 9.71 11.63 18.70
C LEU A 44 8.62 10.92 19.53
N PRO A 45 8.09 11.49 20.64
CA PRO A 45 6.97 10.87 21.35
C PRO A 45 5.71 10.70 20.51
N ARG A 46 5.39 11.64 19.60
CA ARG A 46 4.23 11.53 18.70
C ARG A 46 4.39 10.38 17.71
N LEU A 47 5.58 10.24 17.15
CA LEU A 47 5.90 9.14 16.24
C LEU A 47 5.82 7.78 16.95
N LYS A 48 6.27 7.72 18.21
CA LYS A 48 6.10 6.52 19.06
C LYS A 48 4.65 6.23 19.37
N THR A 49 3.85 7.21 19.77
CA THR A 49 2.40 7.01 19.95
C THR A 49 1.73 6.53 18.67
N ASN A 50 2.08 7.09 17.52
CA ASN A 50 1.51 6.65 16.25
C ASN A 50 1.81 5.16 15.96
N THR A 51 3.06 4.75 16.19
CA THR A 51 3.53 3.38 15.97
C THR A 51 2.94 2.39 16.98
N ASP A 52 3.04 2.71 18.26
CA ASP A 52 2.77 1.77 19.35
C ASP A 52 1.27 1.74 19.72
N VAL A 53 0.51 2.79 19.39
CA VAL A 53 -0.89 2.95 19.81
C VAL A 53 -1.83 3.21 18.63
N THR A 54 -1.59 4.27 17.84
CA THR A 54 -2.56 4.72 16.83
C THR A 54 -2.74 3.70 15.71
N ILE A 55 -1.66 3.19 15.12
CA ILE A 55 -1.73 2.20 14.03
C ILE A 55 -2.43 0.90 14.51
N PRO A 56 -2.03 0.27 15.64
CA PRO A 56 -2.76 -0.89 16.18
C PRO A 56 -4.24 -0.60 16.46
N ALA A 57 -4.56 0.56 17.04
CA ALA A 57 -5.94 0.94 17.35
C ALA A 57 -6.78 1.15 16.09
N SER A 58 -6.20 1.75 15.04
CA SER A 58 -6.87 1.94 13.74
C SER A 58 -7.20 0.61 13.07
N PHE A 59 -6.27 -0.36 13.09
CA PHE A 59 -6.56 -1.70 12.58
C PHE A 59 -7.63 -2.42 13.40
N ALA A 60 -7.53 -2.38 14.74
CA ALA A 60 -8.56 -2.94 15.61
C ALA A 60 -9.94 -2.30 15.38
N ARG A 61 -9.98 -1.00 15.08
CA ARG A 61 -11.22 -0.30 14.70
C ARG A 61 -11.74 -0.81 13.37
N CYS A 62 -10.89 -0.97 12.36
CA CYS A 62 -11.27 -1.50 11.05
C CYS A 62 -11.90 -2.89 11.15
N GLU A 63 -11.30 -3.79 11.94
CA GLU A 63 -11.81 -5.14 12.20
C GLU A 63 -13.16 -5.09 12.95
N SER A 64 -13.21 -4.39 14.08
CA SER A 64 -14.41 -4.32 14.93
C SER A 64 -15.61 -3.62 14.30
N THR A 65 -15.39 -2.88 13.21
CA THR A 65 -16.45 -2.18 12.47
C THR A 65 -16.59 -2.68 11.04
N ASN A 66 -16.20 -3.94 10.79
CA ASN A 66 -16.47 -4.71 9.57
C ASN A 66 -15.83 -4.16 8.28
N ARG A 67 -14.84 -3.27 8.34
CA ARG A 67 -14.16 -2.79 7.12
C ARG A 67 -13.50 -3.94 6.38
N VAL A 68 -12.83 -4.83 7.11
CA VAL A 68 -12.21 -6.04 6.53
C VAL A 68 -13.27 -6.98 5.97
N LYS A 69 -14.44 -7.05 6.59
CA LYS A 69 -15.54 -7.92 6.16
C LYS A 69 -16.08 -7.56 4.77
N ASN A 70 -16.08 -6.27 4.42
CA ASN A 70 -16.47 -5.81 3.09
C ASN A 70 -15.62 -6.45 1.98
N PHE A 71 -14.29 -6.53 2.18
CA PHE A 71 -13.39 -7.17 1.22
C PHE A 71 -13.65 -8.68 1.12
N GLU A 72 -13.90 -9.36 2.24
CA GLU A 72 -14.26 -10.79 2.24
C GLU A 72 -15.56 -11.06 1.47
N MET A 73 -16.57 -10.20 1.64
CA MET A 73 -17.84 -10.31 0.92
C MET A 73 -17.69 -9.98 -0.56
N ALA A 74 -16.86 -8.98 -0.91
CA ALA A 74 -16.59 -8.62 -2.29
C ALA A 74 -15.85 -9.75 -3.03
N ALA A 75 -14.84 -10.35 -2.39
CA ALA A 75 -14.15 -11.52 -2.91
C ALA A 75 -15.11 -12.71 -3.13
N ALA A 76 -16.06 -12.90 -2.22
CA ALA A 76 -17.09 -13.93 -2.32
C ALA A 76 -18.24 -13.57 -3.29
N LYS A 77 -18.29 -12.33 -3.80
CA LYS A 77 -19.37 -11.77 -4.63
C LYS A 77 -20.77 -12.09 -4.09
N SER A 78 -20.90 -12.02 -2.77
CA SER A 78 -22.13 -12.41 -2.08
C SER A 78 -22.24 -11.75 -0.71
N GLY A 79 -23.47 -11.58 -0.24
CA GLY A 79 -23.79 -10.92 1.01
C GLY A 79 -24.30 -9.51 0.81
N LYS A 80 -24.07 -8.65 1.80
CA LYS A 80 -24.48 -7.23 1.80
C LYS A 80 -23.34 -6.41 2.32
N PHE A 81 -23.20 -5.17 1.84
CA PHE A 81 -22.22 -4.23 2.38
C PHE A 81 -22.34 -4.16 3.92
N ALA A 82 -21.22 -4.39 4.61
CA ALA A 82 -21.20 -4.63 6.06
C ALA A 82 -20.94 -3.36 6.88
N THR A 83 -20.80 -2.22 6.21
CA THR A 83 -20.55 -0.91 6.82
C THR A 83 -21.56 0.13 6.32
N VAL A 84 -21.33 1.42 6.62
CA VAL A 84 -22.33 2.49 6.46
C VAL A 84 -21.97 3.46 5.34
N PHE A 85 -20.69 3.65 5.04
CA PHE A 85 -20.27 4.62 4.04
C PHE A 85 -19.56 3.93 2.88
N PRO A 86 -19.88 4.29 1.63
CA PRO A 86 -19.27 3.68 0.46
C PRO A 86 -17.74 3.82 0.42
N PHE A 87 -17.19 4.84 1.08
CA PHE A 87 -15.75 5.11 1.15
C PHE A 87 -15.05 4.41 2.35
N ASP A 88 -15.75 3.57 3.11
CA ASP A 88 -15.19 2.90 4.30
C ASP A 88 -13.98 2.01 3.95
N ASP A 89 -13.86 1.55 2.70
CA ASP A 89 -12.67 0.84 2.18
C ASP A 89 -11.38 1.65 2.39
N THR A 90 -11.48 2.99 2.32
CA THR A 90 -10.33 3.88 2.45
C THR A 90 -9.70 3.89 3.84
N ASP A 91 -10.42 3.45 4.88
CA ASP A 91 -9.86 3.32 6.23
C ASP A 91 -8.75 2.26 6.26
N ILE A 92 -8.95 1.14 5.55
CA ILE A 92 -7.92 0.10 5.39
C ILE A 92 -6.72 0.65 4.62
N TYR A 93 -6.96 1.31 3.49
CA TYR A 93 -5.90 1.83 2.63
C TYR A 93 -4.99 2.83 3.36
N LYS A 94 -5.59 3.81 4.06
CA LYS A 94 -4.86 4.83 4.81
C LYS A 94 -4.12 4.26 6.02
N THR A 95 -4.70 3.24 6.66
CA THR A 95 -4.04 2.61 7.82
C THR A 95 -2.85 1.76 7.37
N ILE A 96 -2.97 1.03 6.26
CA ILE A 96 -1.83 0.33 5.63
C ILE A 96 -0.74 1.34 5.27
N GLU A 97 -1.08 2.47 4.64
CA GLU A 97 -0.11 3.52 4.31
C GLU A 97 0.67 4.00 5.55
N GLY A 98 -0.04 4.34 6.62
CA GLY A 98 0.59 4.75 7.89
C GLY A 98 1.48 3.67 8.50
N ALA A 99 1.04 2.41 8.44
CA ALA A 99 1.83 1.26 8.88
C ALA A 99 3.10 1.08 8.05
N SER A 100 3.02 1.20 6.72
CA SER A 100 4.16 1.09 5.82
C SER A 100 5.22 2.16 6.08
N TYR A 101 4.81 3.42 6.32
CA TYR A 101 5.76 4.45 6.73
C TYR A 101 6.41 4.13 8.07
N SER A 102 5.63 3.67 9.07
CA SER A 102 6.18 3.28 10.37
C SER A 102 7.20 2.13 10.24
N LEU A 103 6.87 1.07 9.51
CA LEU A 103 7.75 -0.10 9.26
C LEU A 103 9.09 0.27 8.60
N SER A 104 9.12 1.35 7.82
CA SER A 104 10.35 1.85 7.18
C SER A 104 11.36 2.44 8.18
N VAL A 105 10.91 2.80 9.39
CA VAL A 105 11.73 3.41 10.46
C VAL A 105 11.81 2.50 11.69
N TYR A 106 10.74 1.77 11.99
CA TYR A 106 10.61 0.82 13.09
C TYR A 106 10.12 -0.53 12.54
N PRO A 107 11.04 -1.40 12.06
CA PRO A 107 10.66 -2.72 11.57
C PRO A 107 9.96 -3.56 12.65
N ASP A 108 8.81 -4.12 12.30
CA ASP A 108 8.02 -5.02 13.14
C ASP A 108 7.46 -6.15 12.26
N LYS A 109 8.00 -7.37 12.44
CA LYS A 109 7.64 -8.51 11.59
C LYS A 109 6.18 -8.95 11.77
N LYS A 110 5.61 -8.74 12.95
CA LYS A 110 4.21 -9.10 13.22
C LYS A 110 3.28 -8.15 12.49
N LEU A 111 3.56 -6.86 12.55
CA LEU A 111 2.80 -5.84 11.81
C LEU A 111 2.93 -6.04 10.30
N GLU A 112 4.14 -6.32 9.80
CA GLU A 112 4.38 -6.64 8.38
C GLU A 112 3.50 -7.80 7.90
N THR A 113 3.53 -8.92 8.64
CA THR A 113 2.72 -10.11 8.32
C THR A 113 1.22 -9.79 8.31
N TYR A 114 0.74 -9.03 9.28
CA TYR A 114 -0.66 -8.63 9.34
C TYR A 114 -1.07 -7.71 8.18
N VAL A 115 -0.19 -6.80 7.76
CA VAL A 115 -0.42 -5.95 6.57
C VAL A 115 -0.49 -6.80 5.30
N ASP A 116 0.40 -7.78 5.14
CA ASP A 116 0.37 -8.71 3.99
C ASP A 116 -0.93 -9.53 3.93
N GLU A 117 -1.45 -9.97 5.07
CA GLU A 117 -2.75 -10.64 5.17
C GLU A 117 -3.91 -9.74 4.73
N LEU A 118 -3.90 -8.46 5.13
CA LEU A 118 -4.90 -7.49 4.69
C LEU A 118 -4.79 -7.22 3.18
N ILE A 119 -3.58 -7.03 2.65
CA ILE A 119 -3.34 -6.84 1.22
C ILE A 119 -3.86 -8.04 0.42
N THR A 120 -3.68 -9.25 0.93
CA THR A 120 -4.21 -10.48 0.31
C THR A 120 -5.75 -10.44 0.22
N LYS A 121 -6.45 -10.02 1.27
CA LYS A 121 -7.92 -9.86 1.27
C LYS A 121 -8.36 -8.77 0.29
N VAL A 122 -7.67 -7.63 0.28
CA VAL A 122 -7.93 -6.52 -0.66
C VAL A 122 -7.76 -6.98 -2.11
N GLY A 123 -6.67 -7.70 -2.41
CA GLY A 123 -6.41 -8.24 -3.75
C GLY A 123 -7.46 -9.27 -4.18
N ALA A 124 -7.95 -10.11 -3.27
CA ALA A 124 -9.01 -11.08 -3.57
C ALA A 124 -10.37 -10.42 -3.90
N ALA A 125 -10.60 -9.19 -3.44
CA ALA A 125 -11.81 -8.43 -3.73
C ALA A 125 -11.76 -7.70 -5.09
N GLN A 126 -10.60 -7.63 -5.74
CA GLN A 126 -10.43 -6.93 -7.02
C GLN A 126 -11.03 -7.73 -8.18
N GLU A 127 -11.77 -7.04 -9.04
CA GLU A 127 -12.34 -7.61 -10.26
C GLU A 127 -11.28 -7.78 -11.37
N PRO A 128 -11.50 -8.66 -12.37
CA PRO A 128 -10.48 -8.97 -13.39
C PRO A 128 -10.01 -7.78 -14.24
N ASP A 129 -10.81 -6.72 -14.34
CA ASP A 129 -10.48 -5.48 -15.06
C ASP A 129 -9.74 -4.46 -14.18
N GLY A 130 -9.50 -4.80 -12.92
CA GLY A 130 -8.84 -3.95 -11.93
C GLY A 130 -9.79 -3.15 -11.05
N TYR A 131 -11.10 -3.20 -11.26
CA TYR A 131 -12.06 -2.50 -10.42
C TYR A 131 -12.04 -3.04 -8.98
N LEU A 132 -11.96 -2.14 -8.00
CA LEU A 132 -11.89 -2.48 -6.58
C LEU A 132 -12.67 -1.45 -5.77
N TYR A 133 -13.92 -1.79 -5.46
CA TYR A 133 -14.82 -0.98 -4.63
C TYR A 133 -15.92 -1.88 -4.08
N THR A 134 -15.82 -2.25 -2.81
CA THR A 134 -16.59 -3.38 -2.27
C THR A 134 -18.09 -3.09 -2.25
N ALA A 135 -18.48 -1.83 -2.06
CA ALA A 135 -19.89 -1.41 -2.04
C ALA A 135 -20.63 -1.70 -3.36
N ARG A 136 -19.93 -1.81 -4.50
CA ARG A 136 -20.49 -2.32 -5.76
C ARG A 136 -20.22 -3.82 -5.94
N THR A 137 -18.99 -4.27 -5.71
CA THR A 137 -18.57 -5.62 -6.08
C THR A 137 -19.32 -6.72 -5.31
N ILE A 138 -19.79 -6.42 -4.08
CA ILE A 138 -20.59 -7.37 -3.28
C ILE A 138 -21.96 -7.66 -3.92
N ASP A 139 -22.71 -6.62 -4.27
CA ASP A 139 -24.02 -6.70 -4.93
C ASP A 139 -24.11 -5.62 -6.02
N PRO A 140 -23.72 -5.94 -7.27
CA PRO A 140 -23.74 -4.98 -8.36
C PRO A 140 -25.16 -4.49 -8.74
N ALA A 141 -26.21 -5.23 -8.37
CA ALA A 141 -27.59 -4.86 -8.67
C ALA A 141 -28.13 -3.81 -7.70
N HIS A 142 -27.63 -3.79 -6.47
CA HIS A 142 -28.01 -2.85 -5.42
C HIS A 142 -26.78 -2.30 -4.70
N PRO A 143 -25.95 -1.49 -5.39
CA PRO A 143 -24.81 -0.86 -4.74
C PRO A 143 -25.29 0.04 -3.59
N HIS A 144 -24.52 0.05 -2.51
CA HIS A 144 -24.74 0.95 -1.37
C HIS A 144 -24.72 2.42 -1.79
#